data_AF-A0A8T8HX96-F1
#
_entry.id   AF-A0A8T8HX96-F1
#
_cell.length_a   1.000
_cell.length_b   1.000
_cell.length_c   1.000
_cell.angle_alpha   90.00
_cell.angle_beta   90.00
_cell.angle_gamma   90.00
#
_symmetry.space_group_name_H-M   'P 1'
#
loop_
_entity.id
_entity.type
_entity.pdbx_description
1 polymer ?
#
loop_
_entity_poly.entity_id
_entity_poly.type
_entity_poly.pdbx_seq_one_letter_code
_entity_poly.pdbx_strand_id
1 'polypeptide(L)'
;MSTSDGGTPQARALAAALPADPDHDVVVADLPPGAGADAWEAVAAALGRGRRPVRLVPGRHPRELAPDAGRWLAERLGRAVVAPRGPVHQGAAGALFAHAGAGSGWVRSAPGREPVWEAKRFPRPAWESAAFTEVRRFGAVVAEPLPAGVWLRPAGDDDLFAAARVGLTRAVPCRPHVPVVVLGCPGAPDLDPADVAAFRRSLSAPERAAVWFAPFGGVARPGGDEVGQVLADHLDAEVRCLAGVPVGSPDRPDVRAVRPDGSLGWSPFAQAFAHLPRRGAEPPPPRLCAHRPPVAGLPEVSPGVHWCAPDTVVEVVRAGLWVRPAEVAGAAARTAPLDPMRNLVLYEAGDPAHVERLRAAAGTLLDRLDGATVLVSALLPTTALPLTTGAPAAGPPAAAAERGDAGSREGGQEGVQSVETAVLPVPAASPAPGADGRTYSPEEVSAAIRDRLGPGR
;
A
#
# COMPACT_ATOMS: atom_id res chain seq x y z
N MET A 1 20.16 42.77 -4.49
CA MET A 1 19.94 41.88 -5.66
C MET A 1 20.53 40.54 -5.32
N SER A 2 19.71 39.61 -4.83
CA SER A 2 20.11 38.21 -4.61
C SER A 2 19.32 37.36 -5.58
N THR A 3 20.06 36.60 -6.39
CA THR A 3 19.60 35.60 -7.35
C THR A 3 18.89 34.46 -6.62
N SER A 4 17.56 34.47 -6.54
CA SER A 4 16.77 33.28 -6.19
C SER A 4 16.13 32.71 -7.46
N ASP A 5 16.97 32.27 -8.39
CA ASP A 5 16.48 31.57 -9.57
C ASP A 5 16.25 30.09 -9.20
N GLY A 6 14.98 29.71 -9.05
CA GLY A 6 14.51 28.34 -8.92
C GLY A 6 14.10 27.90 -7.52
N GLY A 7 12.98 27.16 -7.45
CA GLY A 7 12.43 26.58 -6.21
C GLY A 7 13.41 25.68 -5.45
N THR A 8 13.09 25.37 -4.19
CA THR A 8 13.92 24.56 -3.29
C THR A 8 14.24 23.18 -3.85
N PRO A 9 15.34 22.54 -3.41
CA PRO A 9 15.64 21.15 -3.77
C PRO A 9 14.47 20.19 -3.48
N GLN A 10 13.74 20.42 -2.39
CA GLN A 10 12.56 19.63 -2.03
C GLN A 10 11.42 19.82 -3.04
N ALA A 11 11.16 21.05 -3.48
CA ALA A 11 10.16 21.33 -4.52
C ALA A 11 10.54 20.73 -5.88
N ARG A 12 11.84 20.77 -6.25
CA ARG A 12 12.34 20.13 -7.48
C ARG A 12 12.23 18.60 -7.44
N ALA A 13 12.57 17.99 -6.29
CA ALA A 13 12.42 16.56 -6.09
C ALA A 13 10.94 16.13 -6.13
N LEU A 14 10.05 16.93 -5.55
CA LEU A 14 8.61 16.74 -5.68
C LEU A 14 8.18 16.82 -7.14
N ALA A 15 8.55 17.88 -7.87
CA ALA A 15 8.20 18.05 -9.27
C ALA A 15 8.64 16.85 -10.14
N ALA A 16 9.87 16.35 -9.92
CA ALA A 16 10.40 15.18 -10.63
C ALA A 16 9.67 13.86 -10.28
N ALA A 17 9.09 13.76 -9.09
CA ALA A 17 8.35 12.58 -8.64
C ALA A 17 6.87 12.60 -9.07
N LEU A 18 6.34 13.73 -9.55
CA LEU A 18 4.92 13.83 -9.89
C LEU A 18 4.57 12.96 -11.11
N PRO A 19 3.40 12.29 -11.07
CA PRO A 19 2.85 11.62 -12.23
C PRO A 19 2.60 12.60 -13.38
N ALA A 20 2.75 12.11 -14.62
CA ALA A 20 2.43 12.89 -15.80
C ALA A 20 0.94 13.28 -15.82
N ASP A 21 0.65 14.52 -16.23
CA ASP A 21 -0.70 15.02 -16.48
C ASP A 21 -0.81 15.44 -17.96
N PRO A 22 -1.42 14.61 -18.83
CA PRO A 22 -1.57 14.95 -20.24
C PRO A 22 -2.53 16.13 -20.46
N ASP A 23 -3.34 16.50 -19.47
CA ASP A 23 -4.38 17.51 -19.59
C ASP A 23 -3.98 18.86 -19.00
N HIS A 24 -2.95 18.90 -18.12
CA HIS A 24 -2.55 20.12 -17.40
C HIS A 24 -1.04 20.40 -17.49
N ASP A 25 -0.68 21.67 -17.37
CA ASP A 25 0.68 22.05 -16.96
C ASP A 25 0.78 21.87 -15.44
N VAL A 26 1.63 20.95 -14.98
CA VAL A 26 1.80 20.67 -13.55
C VAL A 26 2.83 21.62 -12.95
N VAL A 27 2.44 22.36 -11.92
CA VAL A 27 3.23 23.43 -11.32
C VAL A 27 3.36 23.18 -9.83
N VAL A 28 4.60 23.11 -9.34
CA VAL A 28 4.87 23.08 -7.90
C VAL A 28 5.05 24.50 -7.38
N ALA A 29 4.09 24.97 -6.57
CA ALA A 29 4.16 26.26 -5.89
C ALA A 29 4.96 26.13 -4.58
N ASP A 30 6.23 26.49 -4.65
CA ASP A 30 7.14 26.48 -3.51
C ASP A 30 7.10 27.80 -2.71
N LEU A 31 5.92 28.10 -2.16
CA LEU A 31 5.68 29.32 -1.39
C LEU A 31 5.75 29.05 0.13
N PRO A 32 6.14 30.04 0.95
CA PRO A 32 6.04 29.93 2.39
C PRO A 32 4.57 29.79 2.83
N PRO A 33 4.28 29.12 3.96
CA PRO A 33 2.93 29.08 4.52
C PRO A 33 2.40 30.49 4.75
N GLY A 34 1.13 30.73 4.36
CA GLY A 34 0.51 32.06 4.49
C GLY A 34 1.03 33.11 3.51
N ALA A 35 1.66 32.72 2.40
CA ALA A 35 2.10 33.62 1.35
C ALA A 35 1.00 34.61 0.93
N GLY A 36 1.31 35.90 1.01
CA GLY A 36 0.41 37.00 0.65
C GLY A 36 0.27 37.21 -0.86
N ALA A 37 -0.50 38.23 -1.25
CA ALA A 37 -0.85 38.52 -2.63
C ALA A 37 0.38 38.70 -3.56
N ASP A 38 1.44 39.36 -3.10
CA ASP A 38 2.64 39.62 -3.91
C ASP A 38 3.35 38.34 -4.37
N ALA A 39 3.38 37.32 -3.50
CA ALA A 39 3.97 36.03 -3.84
C ALA A 39 3.14 35.30 -4.90
N TRP A 40 1.81 35.41 -4.83
CA TRP A 40 0.90 34.86 -5.82
C TRP A 40 0.94 35.62 -7.15
N GLU A 41 1.14 36.94 -7.13
CA GLU A 41 1.41 37.73 -8.34
C GLU A 41 2.72 37.31 -9.02
N ALA A 42 3.77 37.02 -8.25
CA ALA A 42 5.01 36.48 -8.80
C ALA A 42 4.80 35.11 -9.47
N VAL A 43 4.00 34.23 -8.85
CA VAL A 43 3.60 32.94 -9.47
C VAL A 43 2.81 33.18 -10.76
N ALA A 44 1.84 34.08 -10.76
CA ALA A 44 1.03 34.39 -11.94
C ALA A 44 1.90 34.95 -13.08
N ALA A 45 2.85 35.84 -12.77
CA ALA A 45 3.79 36.39 -13.72
C ALA A 45 4.70 35.30 -14.33
N ALA A 46 5.20 34.38 -13.51
CA ALA A 46 6.06 33.28 -13.94
C ALA A 46 5.32 32.26 -14.84
N LEU A 47 4.05 31.97 -14.55
CA LEU A 47 3.24 31.08 -15.38
C LEU A 47 2.85 31.70 -16.73
N GLY A 48 2.72 33.03 -16.76
CA GLY A 48 2.34 33.78 -17.95
C GLY A 48 0.95 33.42 -18.47
N ARG A 49 0.57 34.03 -19.60
CA ARG A 49 -0.67 33.68 -20.29
C ARG A 49 -0.43 32.46 -21.17
N GLY A 50 -1.28 31.45 -21.05
CA GLY A 50 -1.19 30.22 -21.85
C GLY A 50 -2.56 29.59 -22.04
N ARG A 51 -2.64 28.56 -22.90
CA ARG A 51 -3.92 27.92 -23.28
C ARG A 51 -4.25 26.65 -22.50
N ARG A 52 -3.26 25.86 -22.05
CA ARG A 52 -3.54 24.61 -21.30
C ARG A 52 -4.18 24.95 -19.94
N PRO A 53 -4.83 24.03 -19.25
CA PRO A 53 -5.10 24.20 -17.82
C PRO A 53 -3.82 24.11 -16.97
N VAL A 54 -3.83 24.58 -15.73
CA VAL A 54 -2.72 24.43 -14.76
C VAL A 54 -3.17 23.53 -13.61
N ARG A 55 -2.32 22.60 -13.16
CA ARG A 55 -2.49 21.88 -11.89
C ARG A 55 -1.47 22.37 -10.89
N LEU A 56 -1.94 22.98 -9.81
CA LEU A 56 -1.12 23.60 -8.80
C LEU A 56 -0.91 22.65 -7.61
N VAL A 57 0.36 22.36 -7.31
CA VAL A 57 0.77 21.45 -6.24
C VAL A 57 1.58 22.22 -5.19
N PRO A 58 1.22 22.17 -3.89
CA PRO A 58 1.98 22.82 -2.84
C PRO A 58 3.37 22.16 -2.65
N GLY A 59 4.42 22.98 -2.66
CA GLY A 59 5.81 22.54 -2.56
C GLY A 59 6.35 22.30 -1.15
N ARG A 60 5.83 23.04 -0.15
CA ARG A 60 6.34 23.04 1.24
C ARG A 60 5.39 22.34 2.21
N HIS A 61 5.89 22.06 3.41
CA HIS A 61 5.09 21.62 4.54
C HIS A 61 4.62 22.82 5.40
N PRO A 62 3.36 22.85 5.89
CA PRO A 62 2.26 21.97 5.51
C PRO A 62 1.91 22.13 4.02
N ARG A 63 1.60 21.02 3.35
CA ARG A 63 1.33 20.95 1.90
C ARG A 63 -0.08 21.41 1.60
N GLU A 64 -0.35 22.66 1.90
CA GLU A 64 -1.64 23.31 1.75
C GLU A 64 -1.46 24.63 1.01
N LEU A 65 -2.49 25.03 0.27
CA LEU A 65 -2.54 26.34 -0.38
C LEU A 65 -3.62 27.17 0.27
N ALA A 66 -3.52 28.50 0.13
CA ALA A 66 -4.61 29.38 0.53
C ALA A 66 -5.91 28.95 -0.19
N PRO A 67 -7.06 28.86 0.52
CA PRO A 67 -8.30 28.29 -0.02
C PRO A 67 -8.74 28.85 -1.38
N ASP A 68 -8.51 30.15 -1.62
CA ASP A 68 -8.93 30.85 -2.83
C ASP A 68 -7.84 30.98 -3.90
N ALA A 69 -6.63 30.46 -3.66
CA ALA A 69 -5.48 30.62 -4.56
C ALA A 69 -5.78 30.12 -5.98
N GLY A 70 -6.48 28.99 -6.10
CA GLY A 70 -6.87 28.43 -7.40
C GLY A 70 -7.85 29.32 -8.17
N ARG A 71 -8.86 29.89 -7.48
CA ARG A 71 -9.83 30.81 -8.10
C ARG A 71 -9.15 32.11 -8.53
N TRP A 72 -8.37 32.70 -7.63
CA TRP A 72 -7.64 33.93 -7.90
C TRP A 72 -6.67 33.77 -9.08
N LEU A 73 -5.89 32.68 -9.12
CA LEU A 73 -4.99 32.41 -10.25
C LEU A 73 -5.75 32.16 -11.55
N ALA A 74 -6.89 31.47 -11.51
CA ALA A 74 -7.68 31.24 -12.71
C ALA A 74 -8.14 32.57 -13.34
N GLU A 75 -8.70 33.48 -12.54
CA GLU A 75 -9.10 34.82 -12.99
C GLU A 75 -7.90 35.61 -13.51
N ARG A 76 -6.79 35.58 -12.76
CA ARG A 76 -5.59 36.35 -13.09
C ARG A 76 -4.92 35.90 -14.39
N LEU A 77 -4.90 34.59 -14.66
CA LEU A 77 -4.26 33.99 -15.83
C LEU A 77 -5.21 33.89 -17.03
N GLY A 78 -6.52 33.97 -16.83
CA GLY A 78 -7.52 33.76 -17.87
C GLY A 78 -7.60 32.31 -18.38
N ARG A 79 -7.17 31.33 -17.57
CA ARG A 79 -7.16 29.89 -17.89
C ARG A 79 -7.55 29.06 -16.67
N ALA A 80 -8.03 27.83 -16.88
CA ALA A 80 -8.45 26.97 -15.77
C ALA A 80 -7.28 26.56 -14.88
N VAL A 81 -7.50 26.53 -13.57
CA VAL A 81 -6.53 26.13 -12.54
C VAL A 81 -7.17 25.07 -11.65
N VAL A 82 -6.50 23.93 -11.48
CA VAL A 82 -6.86 22.89 -10.52
C VAL A 82 -5.94 23.00 -9.32
N ALA A 83 -6.50 23.25 -8.14
CA ALA A 83 -5.75 23.40 -6.89
C ALA A 83 -6.38 22.56 -5.77
N PRO A 84 -5.59 22.10 -4.78
CA PRO A 84 -6.13 21.39 -3.64
C PRO A 84 -6.90 22.34 -2.71
N ARG A 85 -8.04 21.87 -2.22
CA ARG A 85 -8.77 22.40 -1.06
C ARG A 85 -8.46 21.52 0.14
N GLY A 86 -7.59 22.02 1.01
CA GLY A 86 -7.05 21.31 2.18
C GLY A 86 -5.65 20.71 1.94
N PRO A 87 -5.09 20.02 2.95
CA PRO A 87 -3.75 19.45 2.90
C PRO A 87 -3.62 18.33 1.87
N VAL A 88 -2.46 18.31 1.19
CA VAL A 88 -2.06 17.31 0.21
C VAL A 88 -1.05 16.35 0.82
N HIS A 89 -1.40 15.08 0.77
CA HIS A 89 -0.55 13.97 1.18
C HIS A 89 0.11 13.35 -0.05
N GLN A 90 1.42 13.08 0.03
CA GLN A 90 2.10 12.26 -0.97
C GLN A 90 1.92 10.78 -0.63
N GLY A 91 1.39 10.03 -1.58
CA GLY A 91 1.37 8.58 -1.55
C GLY A 91 2.55 7.97 -2.30
N ALA A 92 2.49 6.65 -2.49
CA ALA A 92 3.49 5.91 -3.24
C ALA A 92 3.55 6.38 -4.71
N ALA A 93 4.73 6.25 -5.31
CA ALA A 93 5.01 6.64 -6.70
C ALA A 93 4.60 8.07 -7.08
N GLY A 94 4.65 9.00 -6.10
CA GLY A 94 4.37 10.42 -6.33
C GLY A 94 2.90 10.79 -6.46
N ALA A 95 1.98 9.82 -6.31
CA ALA A 95 0.55 10.12 -6.30
C ALA A 95 0.21 11.10 -5.19
N LEU A 96 -0.76 11.98 -5.43
CA LEU A 96 -1.19 12.99 -4.48
C LEU A 96 -2.61 12.75 -4.01
N PHE A 97 -2.85 13.02 -2.73
CA PHE A 97 -4.15 12.85 -2.09
C PHE A 97 -4.51 14.10 -1.28
N ALA A 98 -5.48 14.87 -1.78
CA ALA A 98 -5.98 16.07 -1.11
C ALA A 98 -7.15 15.69 -0.18
N HIS A 99 -6.92 15.71 1.13
CA HIS A 99 -7.93 15.22 2.09
C HIS A 99 -7.81 15.85 3.49
N ALA A 100 -8.92 16.42 3.96
CA ALA A 100 -9.18 16.85 5.33
C ALA A 100 -10.67 16.67 5.73
N GLY A 101 -11.31 15.60 5.25
CA GLY A 101 -12.75 15.35 5.50
C GLY A 101 -13.66 15.80 4.36
N ALA A 102 -14.95 15.98 4.64
CA ALA A 102 -15.98 16.24 3.62
C ALA A 102 -15.68 17.51 2.80
N GLY A 103 -15.89 17.45 1.49
CA GLY A 103 -15.71 18.60 0.58
C GLY A 103 -14.25 19.00 0.27
N SER A 104 -13.24 18.38 0.91
CA SER A 104 -11.83 18.53 0.52
C SER A 104 -11.52 17.74 -0.76
N GLY A 105 -10.48 18.16 -1.48
CA GLY A 105 -10.06 17.54 -2.73
C GLY A 105 -9.45 18.53 -3.71
N TRP A 106 -9.15 18.07 -4.91
CA TRP A 106 -8.82 18.89 -6.06
C TRP A 106 -10.05 19.62 -6.56
N VAL A 107 -9.92 20.94 -6.72
CA VAL A 107 -10.97 21.83 -7.17
C VAL A 107 -10.50 22.56 -8.42
N ARG A 108 -11.30 22.50 -9.48
CA ARG A 108 -11.09 23.23 -10.72
C ARG A 108 -11.80 24.57 -10.67
N SER A 109 -11.02 25.63 -10.82
CA SER A 109 -11.51 26.99 -11.01
C SER A 109 -11.30 27.42 -12.46
N ALA A 110 -12.27 28.15 -13.02
CA ALA A 110 -12.16 28.74 -14.34
C ALA A 110 -12.64 30.20 -14.29
N PRO A 111 -12.13 31.09 -15.16
CA PRO A 111 -12.50 32.51 -15.15
C PRO A 111 -14.01 32.71 -15.25
N GLY A 112 -14.58 33.52 -14.36
CA GLY A 112 -16.00 33.83 -14.29
C GLY A 112 -16.93 32.65 -13.99
N ARG A 113 -16.39 31.50 -13.54
CA ARG A 113 -17.17 30.31 -13.19
C ARG A 113 -16.95 29.90 -11.74
N GLU A 114 -17.99 29.32 -11.15
CA GLU A 114 -17.87 28.75 -9.81
C GLU A 114 -16.92 27.54 -9.81
N PRO A 115 -16.08 27.38 -8.76
CA PRO A 115 -15.17 26.26 -8.65
C PRO A 115 -15.93 24.92 -8.57
N VAL A 116 -15.42 23.90 -9.27
CA VAL A 116 -16.01 22.57 -9.34
C VAL A 116 -15.06 21.56 -8.69
N TRP A 117 -15.56 20.76 -7.76
CA TRP A 117 -14.81 19.64 -7.18
C TRP A 117 -14.53 18.58 -8.26
N GLU A 118 -13.28 18.14 -8.38
CA GLU A 118 -12.88 17.15 -9.39
C GLU A 118 -12.66 15.75 -8.81
N ALA A 119 -11.81 15.65 -7.79
CA ALA A 119 -11.32 14.39 -7.25
C ALA A 119 -10.65 14.58 -5.88
N LYS A 120 -10.41 13.51 -5.12
CA LYS A 120 -9.44 13.51 -4.01
C LYS A 120 -8.04 13.11 -4.43
N ARG A 121 -7.90 12.34 -5.51
CA ARG A 121 -6.64 11.74 -5.95
C ARG A 121 -6.12 12.36 -7.22
N PHE A 122 -4.80 12.46 -7.33
CA PHE A 122 -4.11 12.80 -8.55
C PHE A 122 -2.94 11.82 -8.77
N PRO A 123 -2.89 11.12 -9.92
CA PRO A 123 -3.95 10.99 -10.93
C PRO A 123 -5.26 10.45 -10.36
N ARG A 124 -6.39 10.82 -10.99
CA ARG A 124 -7.71 10.31 -10.60
C ARG A 124 -7.85 8.86 -11.08
N PRO A 125 -8.03 7.88 -10.19
CA PRO A 125 -8.28 6.51 -10.63
C PRO A 125 -9.72 6.36 -11.15
N ALA A 126 -9.93 5.39 -12.04
CA ALA A 126 -11.22 5.15 -12.69
C ALA A 126 -12.32 4.67 -11.71
N TRP A 127 -11.92 4.12 -10.57
CA TRP A 127 -12.83 3.65 -9.52
C TRP A 127 -13.25 4.74 -8.53
N GLU A 128 -12.71 5.96 -8.62
CA GLU A 128 -13.02 6.99 -7.63
C GLU A 128 -14.51 7.38 -7.65
N SER A 129 -15.14 7.21 -6.49
CA SER A 129 -16.55 7.54 -6.23
C SER A 129 -16.75 8.03 -4.79
N ALA A 130 -17.96 8.49 -4.48
CA ALA A 130 -18.37 8.89 -3.13
C ALA A 130 -18.09 7.81 -2.06
N ALA A 131 -18.15 6.52 -2.44
CA ALA A 131 -17.89 5.43 -1.51
C ALA A 131 -16.43 5.37 -1.03
N PHE A 132 -15.49 5.97 -1.76
CA PHE A 132 -14.06 5.99 -1.47
C PHE A 132 -13.53 7.39 -1.13
N THR A 133 -14.35 8.43 -1.15
CA THR A 133 -13.92 9.82 -0.89
C THR A 133 -14.38 10.36 0.46
N GLU A 134 -15.41 9.76 1.05
CA GLU A 134 -16.01 10.20 2.30
C GLU A 134 -15.71 9.24 3.46
N VAL A 135 -15.60 9.79 4.67
CA VAL A 135 -15.54 8.99 5.89
C VAL A 135 -16.94 8.47 6.20
N ARG A 136 -17.09 7.16 6.34
CA ARG A 136 -18.39 6.50 6.55
C ARG A 136 -18.31 5.51 7.71
N ARG A 137 -19.42 5.29 8.41
CA ARG A 137 -19.51 4.33 9.52
C ARG A 137 -20.39 3.14 9.16
N PHE A 138 -19.98 1.96 9.57
CA PHE A 138 -20.68 0.68 9.40
C PHE A 138 -20.54 -0.08 10.72
N GLY A 139 -21.57 -0.04 11.56
CA GLY A 139 -21.48 -0.60 12.92
C GLY A 139 -20.32 0.01 13.71
N ALA A 140 -19.41 -0.83 14.17
CA ALA A 140 -18.21 -0.42 14.91
C ALA A 140 -17.02 -0.09 13.99
N VAL A 141 -17.19 -0.13 12.67
CA VAL A 141 -16.15 0.12 11.67
C VAL A 141 -16.27 1.52 11.08
N VAL A 142 -15.13 2.19 10.94
CA VAL A 142 -14.98 3.45 10.18
C VAL A 142 -14.27 3.12 8.87
N ALA A 143 -14.93 3.45 7.76
CA ALA A 143 -14.37 3.44 6.43
C ALA A 143 -13.76 4.82 6.14
N GLU A 144 -12.43 4.90 6.16
CA GLU A 144 -11.67 6.13 6.05
C GLU A 144 -10.91 6.19 4.70
N PRO A 145 -11.06 7.26 3.91
CA PRO A 145 -10.38 7.38 2.61
C PRO A 145 -8.85 7.29 2.70
N LEU A 146 -8.28 6.51 1.77
CA LEU A 146 -6.85 6.39 1.50
C LEU A 146 -6.53 6.75 0.04
N PRO A 147 -5.28 7.12 -0.30
CA PRO A 147 -4.88 7.32 -1.70
C PRO A 147 -5.23 6.12 -2.60
N ALA A 148 -5.02 4.90 -2.13
CA ALA A 148 -5.27 3.68 -2.93
C ALA A 148 -6.68 3.08 -2.79
N GLY A 149 -7.56 3.69 -2.00
CA GLY A 149 -8.91 3.18 -1.76
C GLY A 149 -9.44 3.64 -0.41
N VAL A 150 -9.65 2.70 0.51
CA VAL A 150 -10.21 2.97 1.84
C VAL A 150 -9.56 2.08 2.89
N TRP A 151 -9.50 2.58 4.11
CA TRP A 151 -9.12 1.83 5.30
C TRP A 151 -10.38 1.55 6.11
N LEU A 152 -10.69 0.28 6.33
CA LEU A 152 -11.68 -0.14 7.32
C LEU A 152 -10.95 -0.37 8.63
N ARG A 153 -11.20 0.47 9.62
CA ARG A 153 -10.62 0.36 10.97
C ARG A 153 -11.71 0.33 12.03
N PRO A 154 -11.41 -0.14 13.25
CA PRO A 154 -12.32 0.05 14.37
C PRO A 154 -12.58 1.55 14.62
N ALA A 155 -13.79 1.86 15.08
CA ALA A 155 -14.10 3.16 15.65
C ALA A 155 -13.31 3.35 16.96
N GLY A 156 -12.85 4.57 17.19
CA GLY A 156 -12.03 4.93 18.34
C GLY A 156 -11.41 6.29 18.15
N ASP A 157 -10.54 6.67 19.08
CA ASP A 157 -9.76 7.90 19.05
C ASP A 157 -8.85 7.93 17.82
N ASP A 158 -8.90 9.03 17.05
CA ASP A 158 -8.14 9.18 15.81
C ASP A 158 -6.63 9.25 16.07
N ASP A 159 -6.20 9.71 17.25
CA ASP A 159 -4.78 9.80 17.62
C ASP A 159 -4.14 8.41 17.72
N LEU A 160 -4.90 7.39 18.13
CA LEU A 160 -4.44 5.99 18.16
C LEU A 160 -4.12 5.46 16.75
N PHE A 161 -4.75 6.02 15.73
CA PHE A 161 -4.68 5.55 14.35
C PHE A 161 -3.81 6.44 13.46
N ALA A 162 -3.33 7.58 13.96
CA ALA A 162 -2.60 8.57 13.16
C ALA A 162 -1.33 8.00 12.52
N ALA A 163 -0.52 7.22 13.26
CA ALA A 163 0.70 6.63 12.73
C ALA A 163 0.42 5.60 11.61
N ALA A 164 -0.55 4.72 11.83
CA ALA A 164 -1.01 3.76 10.84
C ALA A 164 -1.55 4.45 9.58
N ARG A 165 -2.33 5.52 9.74
CA ARG A 165 -2.85 6.33 8.63
C ARG A 165 -1.73 6.92 7.77
N VAL A 166 -0.72 7.52 8.40
CA VAL A 166 0.46 8.08 7.69
C VAL A 166 1.21 6.97 6.96
N GLY A 167 1.43 5.82 7.63
CA GLY A 167 2.08 4.65 7.04
C GLY A 167 1.35 4.14 5.80
N LEU A 168 0.05 3.86 5.91
CA LEU A 168 -0.77 3.35 4.81
C LEU A 168 -0.88 4.35 3.65
N THR A 169 -1.00 5.64 3.95
CA THR A 169 -1.04 6.70 2.93
C THR A 169 0.22 6.69 2.06
N ARG A 170 1.39 6.50 2.69
CA ARG A 170 2.68 6.47 1.99
C ARG A 170 2.99 5.13 1.31
N ALA A 171 2.56 4.04 1.92
CA ALA A 171 2.93 2.69 1.50
C ALA A 171 2.07 2.18 0.35
N VAL A 172 0.74 2.32 0.45
CA VAL A 172 -0.21 1.63 -0.43
C VAL A 172 -0.34 2.37 -1.77
N PRO A 173 0.06 1.76 -2.91
CA PRO A 173 0.03 2.45 -4.19
C PRO A 173 -1.37 2.51 -4.79
N CYS A 174 -1.72 3.67 -5.33
CA CYS A 174 -3.00 3.88 -6.00
C CYS A 174 -2.97 3.28 -7.41
N ARG A 175 -3.70 2.18 -7.60
CA ARG A 175 -3.82 1.50 -8.89
C ARG A 175 -5.02 2.05 -9.67
N PRO A 176 -4.93 2.35 -10.98
CA PRO A 176 -6.02 2.99 -11.72
C PRO A 176 -7.36 2.25 -11.72
N HIS A 177 -7.34 0.92 -11.64
CA HIS A 177 -8.53 0.07 -11.80
C HIS A 177 -8.81 -0.85 -10.60
N VAL A 178 -8.01 -0.79 -9.54
CA VAL A 178 -8.12 -1.71 -8.41
C VAL A 178 -8.10 -0.91 -7.10
N PRO A 179 -9.28 -0.56 -6.56
CA PRO A 179 -9.34 0.02 -5.22
C PRO A 179 -8.92 -1.02 -4.18
N VAL A 180 -8.03 -0.64 -3.27
CA VAL A 180 -7.60 -1.47 -2.15
C VAL A 180 -8.40 -1.10 -0.90
N VAL A 181 -9.02 -2.12 -0.29
CA VAL A 181 -9.71 -2.02 0.99
C VAL A 181 -8.79 -2.61 2.05
N VAL A 182 -8.12 -1.74 2.81
CA VAL A 182 -7.23 -2.15 3.91
C VAL A 182 -8.09 -2.51 5.12
N LEU A 183 -7.82 -3.65 5.76
CA LEU A 183 -8.64 -4.20 6.84
C LEU A 183 -7.91 -4.17 8.17
N GLY A 184 -8.54 -3.56 9.18
CA GLY A 184 -8.13 -3.58 10.57
C GLY A 184 -6.94 -2.67 10.86
N CYS A 185 -6.51 -2.66 12.11
CA CYS A 185 -5.28 -2.00 12.55
C CYS A 185 -4.54 -2.95 13.52
N PRO A 186 -3.23 -3.16 13.37
CA PRO A 186 -2.40 -3.85 14.35
C PRO A 186 -2.63 -3.28 15.76
N GLY A 187 -2.76 -4.14 16.76
CA GLY A 187 -3.01 -3.74 18.15
C GLY A 187 -4.43 -3.23 18.47
N ALA A 188 -5.31 -3.13 17.48
CA ALA A 188 -6.71 -2.75 17.67
C ALA A 188 -7.64 -3.98 17.68
N PRO A 189 -8.90 -3.84 18.16
CA PRO A 189 -9.88 -4.92 18.10
C PRO A 189 -10.11 -5.45 16.67
N ASP A 190 -10.38 -6.74 16.57
CA ASP A 190 -10.74 -7.40 15.31
C ASP A 190 -12.00 -6.78 14.70
N LEU A 191 -12.02 -6.59 13.39
CA LEU A 191 -13.23 -6.14 12.68
C LEU A 191 -14.28 -7.26 12.64
N ASP A 192 -15.55 -6.89 12.81
CA ASP A 192 -16.67 -7.79 12.53
C ASP A 192 -16.81 -7.99 11.00
N PRO A 193 -16.77 -9.25 10.49
CA PRO A 193 -17.02 -9.55 9.09
C PRO A 193 -18.36 -8.99 8.56
N ALA A 194 -19.39 -8.88 9.40
CA ALA A 194 -20.69 -8.33 9.03
C ALA A 194 -20.60 -6.84 8.66
N ASP A 195 -19.78 -6.06 9.37
CA ASP A 195 -19.54 -4.64 9.10
C ASP A 195 -18.70 -4.44 7.83
N VAL A 196 -17.68 -5.29 7.61
CA VAL A 196 -16.93 -5.32 6.34
C VAL A 196 -17.85 -5.65 5.18
N ALA A 197 -18.76 -6.60 5.38
CA ALA A 197 -19.75 -6.97 4.38
C ALA A 197 -20.77 -5.83 4.12
N ALA A 198 -21.17 -5.08 5.15
CA ALA A 198 -22.04 -3.92 5.00
C ALA A 198 -21.37 -2.81 4.17
N PHE A 199 -20.08 -2.53 4.40
CA PHE A 199 -19.30 -1.63 3.54
C PHE A 199 -19.34 -2.09 2.08
N ARG A 200 -18.98 -3.35 1.79
CA ARG A 200 -18.92 -3.85 0.42
C ARG A 200 -20.29 -3.84 -0.27
N ARG A 201 -21.37 -4.18 0.43
CA ARG A 201 -22.73 -4.10 -0.12
C ARG A 201 -23.14 -2.68 -0.52
N SER A 202 -22.56 -1.66 0.12
CA SER A 202 -22.81 -0.25 -0.23
C SER A 202 -22.12 0.22 -1.52
N LEU A 203 -21.17 -0.56 -2.05
CA LEU A 203 -20.50 -0.27 -3.31
C LEU A 203 -21.39 -0.67 -4.49
N SER A 204 -21.24 0.00 -5.63
CA SER A 204 -21.85 -0.40 -6.90
C SER A 204 -21.29 -1.73 -7.42
N ALA A 205 -21.98 -2.38 -8.35
CA ALA A 205 -21.54 -3.68 -8.89
C ALA A 205 -20.12 -3.64 -9.51
N PRO A 206 -19.74 -2.64 -10.34
CA PRO A 206 -18.37 -2.53 -10.85
C PRO A 206 -17.32 -2.40 -9.74
N GLU A 207 -17.61 -1.60 -8.71
CA GLU A 207 -16.69 -1.42 -7.58
C GLU A 207 -16.53 -2.70 -6.76
N ARG A 208 -17.64 -3.42 -6.48
CA ARG A 208 -17.60 -4.71 -5.78
C ARG A 208 -16.76 -5.76 -6.49
N ALA A 209 -16.72 -5.73 -7.82
CA ALA A 209 -15.94 -6.64 -8.65
C ALA A 209 -14.45 -6.23 -8.74
N ALA A 210 -14.15 -4.93 -8.58
CA ALA A 210 -12.81 -4.37 -8.69
C ALA A 210 -12.03 -4.36 -7.37
N VAL A 211 -12.71 -4.33 -6.22
CA VAL A 211 -12.09 -4.26 -4.89
C VAL A 211 -11.19 -5.46 -4.58
N TRP A 212 -10.01 -5.17 -4.03
CA TRP A 212 -9.13 -6.15 -3.40
C TRP A 212 -8.97 -5.81 -1.93
N PHE A 213 -9.01 -6.83 -1.06
CA PHE A 213 -8.82 -6.66 0.38
C PHE A 213 -7.36 -6.86 0.77
N ALA A 214 -6.84 -5.99 1.63
CA ALA A 214 -5.49 -6.06 2.16
C ALA A 214 -5.54 -6.20 3.69
N PRO A 215 -5.13 -7.35 4.26
CA PRO A 215 -5.07 -7.49 5.71
C PRO A 215 -3.97 -6.58 6.27
N PHE A 216 -4.33 -5.74 7.25
CA PHE A 216 -3.38 -4.91 8.00
C PHE A 216 -3.51 -5.15 9.51
N GLY A 217 -4.72 -5.35 10.02
CA GLY A 217 -4.99 -5.85 11.37
C GLY A 217 -5.95 -7.03 11.35
N GLY A 218 -6.54 -7.30 12.52
CA GLY A 218 -7.43 -8.43 12.72
C GLY A 218 -8.83 -8.26 12.11
N VAL A 219 -9.38 -9.38 11.66
CA VAL A 219 -10.80 -9.57 11.31
C VAL A 219 -11.23 -10.80 12.08
N ALA A 220 -12.40 -10.76 12.71
CA ALA A 220 -12.86 -11.85 13.55
C ALA A 220 -13.03 -13.13 12.70
N ARG A 221 -12.44 -14.23 13.16
CA ARG A 221 -12.39 -15.52 12.44
C ARG A 221 -13.06 -16.62 13.26
N PRO A 222 -14.40 -16.69 13.26
CA PRO A 222 -15.10 -17.79 13.90
C PRO A 222 -14.63 -19.10 13.26
N GLY A 223 -14.10 -20.04 14.06
CA GLY A 223 -13.61 -21.33 13.58
C GLY A 223 -12.16 -21.37 13.07
N GLY A 224 -11.40 -20.26 13.18
CA GLY A 224 -9.99 -20.23 12.76
C GLY A 224 -9.78 -20.17 11.24
N ASP A 225 -10.86 -20.00 10.48
CA ASP A 225 -10.84 -19.82 9.02
C ASP A 225 -10.01 -18.60 8.62
N GLU A 226 -9.55 -18.58 7.37
CA GLU A 226 -8.85 -17.43 6.82
C GLU A 226 -9.77 -16.24 6.60
N VAL A 227 -9.23 -15.02 6.75
CA VAL A 227 -9.97 -13.77 6.51
C VAL A 227 -10.67 -13.78 5.15
N GLY A 228 -9.98 -14.23 4.09
CA GLY A 228 -10.58 -14.28 2.76
C GLY A 228 -11.77 -15.25 2.65
N GLN A 229 -11.70 -16.40 3.33
CA GLN A 229 -12.81 -17.35 3.37
C GLN A 229 -14.00 -16.81 4.18
N VAL A 230 -13.73 -16.25 5.37
CA VAL A 230 -14.75 -15.63 6.23
C VAL A 230 -15.50 -14.55 5.46
N LEU A 231 -14.78 -13.70 4.72
CA LEU A 231 -15.40 -12.66 3.90
C LEU A 231 -16.18 -13.22 2.72
N ALA A 232 -15.66 -14.22 2.01
CA ALA A 232 -16.37 -14.85 0.89
C ALA A 232 -17.71 -15.44 1.33
N ASP A 233 -17.74 -16.11 2.49
CA ASP A 233 -18.95 -16.70 3.07
C ASP A 233 -19.96 -15.62 3.49
N HIS A 234 -19.53 -14.56 4.20
CA HIS A 234 -20.41 -13.46 4.61
C HIS A 234 -20.96 -12.64 3.43
N LEU A 235 -20.23 -12.61 2.31
CA LEU A 235 -20.59 -11.86 1.12
C LEU A 235 -21.35 -12.69 0.08
N ASP A 236 -21.40 -14.02 0.25
CA ASP A 236 -21.86 -15.00 -0.73
C ASP A 236 -21.32 -14.71 -2.15
N ALA A 237 -20.03 -14.37 -2.24
CA ALA A 237 -19.39 -13.95 -3.49
C ALA A 237 -17.89 -14.24 -3.50
N GLU A 238 -17.29 -14.31 -4.70
CA GLU A 238 -15.83 -14.35 -4.82
C GLU A 238 -15.21 -13.10 -4.20
N VAL A 239 -14.19 -13.30 -3.36
CA VAL A 239 -13.42 -12.24 -2.71
C VAL A 239 -11.94 -12.41 -3.05
N ARG A 240 -11.26 -11.30 -3.38
CA ARG A 240 -9.82 -11.26 -3.61
C ARG A 240 -9.12 -10.65 -2.41
N CYS A 241 -8.18 -11.38 -1.83
CA CYS A 241 -7.37 -10.96 -0.69
C CYS A 241 -5.89 -10.98 -1.07
N LEU A 242 -5.21 -9.87 -0.81
CA LEU A 242 -3.76 -9.80 -0.80
C LEU A 242 -3.22 -10.57 0.41
N ALA A 243 -2.02 -11.12 0.29
CA ALA A 243 -1.34 -11.81 1.38
C ALA A 243 -0.78 -10.85 2.46
N GLY A 244 -0.97 -9.53 2.28
CA GLY A 244 -0.45 -8.47 3.12
C GLY A 244 -0.76 -7.09 2.54
N VAL A 245 0.08 -6.11 2.84
CA VAL A 245 -0.09 -4.72 2.37
C VAL A 245 0.74 -4.49 1.10
N PRO A 246 0.14 -4.00 0.00
CA PRO A 246 0.88 -3.71 -1.22
C PRO A 246 1.70 -2.43 -1.06
N VAL A 247 2.90 -2.40 -1.62
CA VAL A 247 3.87 -1.30 -1.56
C VAL A 247 4.57 -1.09 -2.90
N GLY A 248 5.18 0.08 -3.07
CA GLY A 248 6.04 0.38 -4.22
C GLY A 248 5.26 0.89 -5.42
N SER A 249 5.53 0.33 -6.60
CA SER A 249 4.96 0.82 -7.87
C SER A 249 3.49 0.44 -8.02
N PRO A 250 2.61 1.34 -8.53
CA PRO A 250 1.21 1.01 -8.81
C PRO A 250 1.02 -0.03 -9.93
N ASP A 251 1.95 -0.14 -10.88
CA ASP A 251 1.80 -1.07 -12.01
C ASP A 251 2.02 -2.52 -11.59
N ARG A 252 3.01 -2.72 -10.70
CA ARG A 252 3.37 -4.03 -10.15
C ARG A 252 3.77 -3.87 -8.68
N PRO A 253 2.79 -3.72 -7.78
CA PRO A 253 3.08 -3.58 -6.37
C PRO A 253 3.70 -4.86 -5.82
N ASP A 254 4.65 -4.70 -4.92
CA ASP A 254 5.12 -5.79 -4.06
C ASP A 254 4.18 -5.90 -2.86
N VAL A 255 3.87 -7.09 -2.38
CA VAL A 255 3.07 -7.29 -1.17
C VAL A 255 4.02 -7.64 -0.03
N ARG A 256 3.89 -6.93 1.09
CA ARG A 256 4.65 -7.18 2.32
C ARG A 256 3.73 -7.80 3.36
N ALA A 257 4.16 -8.90 3.96
CA ALA A 257 3.46 -9.49 5.09
C ALA A 257 3.41 -8.49 6.26
N VAL A 258 2.32 -8.48 7.03
CA VAL A 258 2.17 -7.54 8.15
C VAL A 258 2.52 -8.27 9.44
N ARG A 259 3.51 -7.74 10.17
CA ARG A 259 3.93 -8.28 11.45
C ARG A 259 2.93 -7.92 12.55
N PRO A 260 2.94 -8.64 13.69
CA PRO A 260 2.03 -8.35 14.80
C PRO A 260 2.12 -6.91 15.34
N ASP A 261 3.30 -6.29 15.25
CA ASP A 261 3.55 -4.89 15.64
C ASP A 261 3.09 -3.86 14.59
N GLY A 262 2.57 -4.33 13.45
CA GLY A 262 2.13 -3.49 12.33
C GLY A 262 3.22 -3.08 11.36
N SER A 263 4.48 -3.43 11.63
CA SER A 263 5.56 -3.20 10.68
C SER A 263 5.46 -4.15 9.48
N LEU A 264 6.01 -3.73 8.35
CA LEU A 264 6.00 -4.52 7.12
C LEU A 264 7.18 -5.51 7.15
N GLY A 265 6.84 -6.80 7.10
CA GLY A 265 7.76 -7.94 7.07
C GLY A 265 8.34 -8.20 5.69
N TRP A 266 8.62 -9.47 5.39
CA TRP A 266 9.17 -9.91 4.10
C TRP A 266 8.11 -9.88 2.97
N SER A 267 8.51 -10.12 1.72
CA SER A 267 7.61 -10.19 0.56
C SER A 267 7.22 -11.64 0.25
N PRO A 268 5.97 -12.08 0.54
CA PRO A 268 5.52 -13.44 0.26
C PRO A 268 5.63 -13.83 -1.22
N PHE A 269 5.84 -15.11 -1.53
CA PHE A 269 5.79 -15.54 -2.93
C PHE A 269 4.37 -15.49 -3.49
N ALA A 270 3.40 -15.99 -2.69
CA ALA A 270 1.99 -15.83 -2.97
C ALA A 270 1.54 -14.42 -2.58
N GLN A 271 1.09 -13.63 -3.57
CA GLN A 271 0.79 -12.22 -3.38
C GLN A 271 -0.71 -11.97 -3.19
N ALA A 272 -1.57 -12.80 -3.80
CA ALA A 272 -3.02 -12.70 -3.67
C ALA A 272 -3.73 -14.03 -3.90
N PHE A 273 -4.86 -14.20 -3.23
CA PHE A 273 -5.77 -15.35 -3.38
C PHE A 273 -7.19 -14.89 -3.67
N ALA A 274 -7.94 -15.70 -4.43
CA ALA A 274 -9.38 -15.62 -4.54
C ALA A 274 -10.02 -16.73 -3.71
N HIS A 275 -11.05 -16.34 -2.96
CA HIS A 275 -11.84 -17.22 -2.12
C HIS A 275 -13.27 -17.27 -2.65
N LEU A 276 -13.83 -18.47 -2.75
CA LEU A 276 -15.22 -18.68 -3.12
C LEU A 276 -16.04 -19.00 -1.87
N PRO A 277 -17.33 -18.60 -1.85
CA PRO A 277 -18.20 -18.93 -0.74
C PRO A 277 -18.33 -20.45 -0.60
N ARG A 278 -18.34 -20.91 0.64
CA ARG A 278 -18.56 -22.30 1.01
C ARG A 278 -19.98 -22.73 0.58
N ARG A 279 -20.07 -23.87 -0.10
CA ARG A 279 -21.34 -24.52 -0.51
C ARG A 279 -21.62 -25.84 0.21
N GLY A 280 -20.64 -26.38 0.94
CA GLY A 280 -20.71 -27.63 1.67
C GLY A 280 -20.06 -27.52 3.06
N ALA A 281 -19.64 -28.65 3.64
CA ALA A 281 -19.00 -28.65 4.96
C ALA A 281 -17.60 -28.01 4.95
N GLU A 282 -16.83 -28.21 3.88
CA GLU A 282 -15.48 -27.68 3.74
C GLU A 282 -15.44 -26.51 2.74
N PRO A 283 -14.62 -25.49 3.00
CA PRO A 283 -14.41 -24.40 2.05
C PRO A 283 -13.63 -24.91 0.82
N PRO A 284 -13.93 -24.40 -0.39
CA PRO A 284 -13.10 -24.68 -1.55
C PRO A 284 -11.68 -24.14 -1.34
N PRO A 285 -10.64 -24.79 -1.88
CA PRO A 285 -9.28 -24.30 -1.73
C PRO A 285 -9.13 -22.92 -2.41
N PRO A 286 -8.41 -21.98 -1.78
CA PRO A 286 -8.23 -20.66 -2.36
C PRO A 286 -7.38 -20.72 -3.63
N ARG A 287 -7.79 -19.93 -4.63
CA ARG A 287 -7.13 -19.88 -5.93
C ARG A 287 -6.07 -18.78 -5.93
N LEU A 288 -4.81 -19.13 -6.18
CA LEU A 288 -3.73 -18.17 -6.34
C LEU A 288 -4.03 -17.23 -7.52
N CYS A 289 -4.10 -15.92 -7.26
CA CYS A 289 -4.44 -14.90 -8.26
C CYS A 289 -3.23 -14.06 -8.69
N ALA A 290 -2.28 -13.86 -7.78
CA ALA A 290 -1.05 -13.15 -8.05
C ALA A 290 0.09 -13.78 -7.26
N HIS A 291 1.27 -13.82 -7.87
CA HIS A 291 2.48 -14.33 -7.25
C HIS A 291 3.72 -13.65 -7.84
N ARG A 292 4.84 -13.74 -7.13
CA ARG A 292 6.17 -13.45 -7.68
C ARG A 292 6.88 -14.77 -8.02
N PRO A 293 7.69 -14.82 -9.09
CA PRO A 293 8.44 -16.03 -9.41
C PRO A 293 9.45 -16.34 -8.27
N PRO A 294 9.68 -17.62 -7.94
CA PRO A 294 10.64 -18.01 -6.91
C PRO A 294 12.06 -17.48 -7.21
N VAL A 295 12.50 -17.66 -8.45
CA VAL A 295 13.77 -17.17 -8.99
C VAL A 295 13.49 -16.65 -10.40
N ALA A 296 14.15 -15.56 -10.78
CA ALA A 296 14.03 -15.01 -12.13
C ALA A 296 14.40 -16.05 -13.19
N GLY A 297 13.60 -16.15 -14.25
CA GLY A 297 13.85 -17.04 -15.38
C GLY A 297 13.44 -18.51 -15.19
N LEU A 298 12.84 -18.89 -14.06
CA LEU A 298 12.28 -20.25 -13.92
C LEU A 298 11.04 -20.42 -14.80
N PRO A 299 10.99 -21.45 -15.69
CA PRO A 299 9.84 -21.69 -16.55
C PRO A 299 8.59 -22.03 -15.72
N GLU A 300 7.51 -21.29 -15.95
CA GLU A 300 6.21 -21.53 -15.33
C GLU A 300 5.41 -22.57 -16.15
N VAL A 301 4.90 -23.59 -15.48
CA VAL A 301 4.12 -24.70 -16.08
C VAL A 301 2.62 -24.42 -15.99
N SER A 302 2.21 -23.87 -14.85
CA SER A 302 0.86 -23.43 -14.53
C SER A 302 0.95 -22.33 -13.47
N PRO A 303 -0.10 -21.51 -13.26
CA PRO A 303 -0.07 -20.39 -12.31
C PRO A 303 0.60 -20.72 -10.96
N GLY A 304 1.79 -20.15 -10.72
CA GLY A 304 2.59 -20.32 -9.50
C GLY A 304 3.33 -21.65 -9.37
N VAL A 305 3.42 -22.47 -10.43
CA VAL A 305 4.17 -23.73 -10.45
C VAL A 305 5.27 -23.61 -11.49
N HIS A 306 6.52 -23.77 -11.07
CA HIS A 306 7.69 -23.62 -11.93
C HIS A 306 8.55 -24.88 -11.95
N TRP A 307 9.16 -25.18 -13.09
CA TRP A 307 10.19 -26.22 -13.18
C TRP A 307 11.44 -25.80 -12.42
N CYS A 308 11.93 -26.65 -11.51
CA CYS A 308 13.21 -26.44 -10.84
C CYS A 308 14.27 -27.50 -11.19
N ALA A 309 13.84 -28.73 -11.55
CA ALA A 309 14.68 -29.81 -12.07
C ALA A 309 13.81 -30.77 -12.91
N PRO A 310 14.38 -31.78 -13.61
CA PRO A 310 13.59 -32.83 -14.26
C PRO A 310 12.63 -33.49 -13.26
N ASP A 311 11.35 -33.58 -13.64
CA ASP A 311 10.25 -34.14 -12.84
C ASP A 311 9.98 -33.47 -11.48
N THR A 312 10.65 -32.33 -11.21
CA THR A 312 10.53 -31.61 -9.94
C THR A 312 10.08 -30.18 -10.19
N VAL A 313 9.03 -29.79 -9.49
CA VAL A 313 8.48 -28.45 -9.55
C VAL A 313 8.60 -27.75 -8.20
N VAL A 314 8.66 -26.43 -8.24
CA VAL A 314 8.38 -25.56 -7.10
C VAL A 314 7.00 -24.94 -7.29
N GLU A 315 6.12 -25.18 -6.33
CA GLU A 315 4.80 -24.57 -6.24
C GLU A 315 4.85 -23.41 -5.23
N VAL A 316 4.32 -22.27 -5.62
CA VAL A 316 4.09 -21.12 -4.75
C VAL A 316 2.84 -21.40 -3.92
N VAL A 317 3.04 -21.57 -2.62
CA VAL A 317 1.98 -21.80 -1.64
C VAL A 317 1.88 -20.62 -0.69
N ARG A 318 0.86 -20.59 0.15
CA ARG A 318 0.65 -19.46 1.07
C ARG A 318 1.83 -19.24 2.03
N ALA A 319 2.34 -20.31 2.61
CA ALA A 319 3.45 -20.25 3.57
C ALA A 319 4.82 -19.95 2.92
N GLY A 320 4.92 -20.01 1.59
CA GLY A 320 6.19 -19.82 0.87
C GLY A 320 6.27 -20.67 -0.39
N LEU A 321 7.26 -21.56 -0.44
CA LEU A 321 7.58 -22.40 -1.59
C LEU A 321 7.47 -23.88 -1.23
N TRP A 322 6.99 -24.71 -2.14
CA TRP A 322 6.90 -26.15 -1.96
C TRP A 322 7.53 -26.89 -3.15
N VAL A 323 8.64 -27.57 -2.87
CA VAL A 323 9.36 -28.42 -3.82
C VAL A 323 8.78 -29.82 -3.77
N ARG A 324 8.30 -30.29 -4.91
CA ARG A 324 7.61 -31.58 -5.02
C ARG A 324 7.83 -32.22 -6.39
N PRO A 325 7.59 -33.53 -6.53
CA PRO A 325 7.45 -34.14 -7.85
C PRO A 325 6.27 -33.53 -8.62
N ALA A 326 6.38 -33.48 -9.95
CA ALA A 326 5.38 -32.88 -10.81
C ALA A 326 3.97 -33.50 -10.62
N GLU A 327 3.91 -34.81 -10.39
CA GLU A 327 2.67 -35.59 -10.32
C GLU A 327 2.04 -35.67 -8.92
N VAL A 328 2.70 -35.19 -7.87
CA VAL A 328 2.20 -35.35 -6.48
C VAL A 328 1.06 -34.39 -6.16
N ALA A 329 -0.04 -34.96 -5.65
CA ALA A 329 -1.09 -34.24 -4.96
C ALA A 329 -0.81 -34.21 -3.45
N GLY A 330 -0.61 -33.03 -2.88
CA GLY A 330 -0.40 -32.83 -1.44
C GLY A 330 -1.19 -31.62 -0.94
N ALA A 331 -1.97 -31.80 0.13
CA ALA A 331 -2.85 -30.77 0.68
C ALA A 331 -2.17 -29.93 1.78
N ALA A 332 -1.34 -30.54 2.62
CA ALA A 332 -0.80 -29.91 3.84
C ALA A 332 0.06 -28.66 3.53
N ALA A 333 0.90 -28.70 2.52
CA ALA A 333 1.71 -27.55 2.11
C ALA A 333 0.86 -26.38 1.58
N ARG A 334 -0.28 -26.68 0.94
CA ARG A 334 -1.20 -25.68 0.38
C ARG A 334 -2.03 -24.98 1.45
N THR A 335 -2.32 -25.68 2.55
CA THR A 335 -3.11 -25.15 3.67
C THR A 335 -2.27 -24.47 4.75
N ALA A 336 -0.94 -24.65 4.73
CA ALA A 336 -0.04 -24.02 5.68
C ALA A 336 -0.22 -22.48 5.70
N PRO A 337 -0.42 -21.86 6.88
CA PRO A 337 -0.66 -20.43 6.99
C PRO A 337 0.59 -19.62 6.64
N LEU A 338 0.39 -18.38 6.20
CA LEU A 338 1.48 -17.42 6.05
C LEU A 338 2.06 -17.05 7.42
N ASP A 339 3.37 -17.15 7.59
CA ASP A 339 4.09 -16.57 8.72
C ASP A 339 4.67 -15.20 8.30
N PRO A 340 4.23 -14.09 8.92
CA PRO A 340 4.76 -12.75 8.60
C PRO A 340 6.26 -12.57 8.89
N MET A 341 6.87 -13.45 9.67
CA MET A 341 8.27 -13.42 10.06
C MET A 341 9.14 -14.39 9.27
N ARG A 342 8.56 -15.42 8.64
CA ARG A 342 9.31 -16.50 8.00
C ARG A 342 8.74 -16.91 6.66
N ASN A 343 9.62 -17.17 5.71
CA ASN A 343 9.31 -17.89 4.49
C ASN A 343 9.56 -19.38 4.70
N LEU A 344 8.59 -20.24 4.41
CA LEU A 344 8.83 -21.69 4.43
C LEU A 344 9.24 -22.17 3.04
N VAL A 345 10.38 -22.84 2.96
CA VAL A 345 10.76 -23.65 1.80
C VAL A 345 10.51 -25.10 2.18
N LEU A 346 9.42 -25.65 1.68
CA LEU A 346 8.96 -26.99 1.97
C LEU A 346 9.51 -27.96 0.92
N TYR A 347 9.90 -29.16 1.31
CA TYR A 347 10.12 -30.27 0.38
C TYR A 347 9.19 -31.43 0.72
N GLU A 348 8.63 -32.05 -0.32
CA GLU A 348 7.75 -33.21 -0.14
C GLU A 348 8.51 -34.38 0.49
N ALA A 349 7.95 -34.93 1.57
CA ALA A 349 8.58 -35.96 2.38
C ALA A 349 7.69 -37.21 2.57
N GLY A 350 6.57 -37.33 1.85
CA GLY A 350 5.69 -38.49 1.89
C GLY A 350 6.28 -39.77 1.28
N ASP A 351 7.26 -39.65 0.38
CA ASP A 351 7.93 -40.80 -0.25
C ASP A 351 9.45 -40.83 0.09
N PRO A 352 9.90 -41.79 0.91
CA PRO A 352 11.30 -41.96 1.26
C PRO A 352 12.26 -42.08 0.06
N ALA A 353 11.78 -42.58 -1.10
CA ALA A 353 12.61 -42.73 -2.29
C ALA A 353 13.05 -41.39 -2.91
N HIS A 354 12.27 -40.32 -2.67
CA HIS A 354 12.49 -39.01 -3.28
C HIS A 354 12.94 -37.93 -2.29
N VAL A 355 12.78 -38.15 -0.98
CA VAL A 355 13.06 -37.17 0.09
C VAL A 355 14.42 -36.47 -0.05
N GLU A 356 15.52 -37.22 -0.14
CA GLU A 356 16.86 -36.61 -0.15
C GLU A 356 17.12 -35.79 -1.42
N ARG A 357 16.58 -36.25 -2.56
CA ARG A 357 16.67 -35.53 -3.84
C ARG A 357 15.89 -34.21 -3.78
N LEU A 358 14.67 -34.26 -3.24
CA LEU A 358 13.80 -33.08 -3.11
C LEU A 358 14.35 -32.09 -2.09
N ARG A 359 14.93 -32.59 -1.00
CA ARG A 359 15.66 -31.77 -0.01
C ARG A 359 16.85 -31.05 -0.64
N ALA A 360 17.66 -31.75 -1.43
CA ALA A 360 18.79 -31.15 -2.15
C ALA A 360 18.33 -30.11 -3.19
N ALA A 361 17.26 -30.39 -3.94
CA ALA A 361 16.67 -29.44 -4.88
C ALA A 361 16.13 -28.18 -4.17
N ALA A 362 15.48 -28.35 -3.02
CA ALA A 362 14.99 -27.25 -2.21
C ALA A 362 16.12 -26.42 -1.58
N GLY A 363 17.23 -27.05 -1.16
CA GLY A 363 18.45 -26.34 -0.75
C GLY A 363 19.05 -25.52 -1.90
N THR A 364 19.17 -26.10 -3.09
CA THR A 364 19.67 -25.38 -4.28
C THR A 364 18.76 -24.21 -4.67
N LEU A 365 17.44 -24.38 -4.52
CA LEU A 365 16.48 -23.30 -4.74
C LEU A 365 16.67 -22.18 -3.72
N LEU A 366 16.83 -22.53 -2.44
CA LEU A 366 17.06 -21.57 -1.35
C LEU A 366 18.31 -20.72 -1.60
N ASP A 367 19.41 -21.34 -2.04
CA ASP A 367 20.67 -20.66 -2.36
C ASP A 367 20.55 -19.66 -3.52
N ARG A 368 19.51 -19.78 -4.35
CA ARG A 368 19.22 -18.91 -5.51
C ARG A 368 18.23 -17.79 -5.21
N LEU A 369 17.60 -17.78 -4.04
CA LEU A 369 16.68 -16.71 -3.65
C LEU A 369 17.45 -15.40 -3.42
N ASP A 370 16.74 -14.26 -3.45
CA ASP A 370 17.34 -12.99 -3.09
C ASP A 370 17.76 -12.98 -1.61
N GLY A 371 18.84 -12.26 -1.28
CA GLY A 371 19.44 -12.29 0.05
C GLY A 371 18.48 -11.91 1.18
N ALA A 372 17.54 -10.99 0.94
CA ALA A 372 16.54 -10.62 1.94
C ALA A 372 15.56 -11.76 2.22
N THR A 373 15.15 -12.51 1.19
CA THR A 373 14.31 -13.71 1.35
C THR A 373 15.07 -14.85 2.02
N VAL A 374 16.35 -15.07 1.71
CA VAL A 374 17.17 -16.13 2.34
C VAL A 374 17.23 -15.94 3.86
N LEU A 375 17.43 -14.71 4.33
CA LEU A 375 17.56 -14.39 5.76
C LEU A 375 16.32 -14.73 6.60
N VAL A 376 15.14 -14.82 5.97
CA VAL A 376 13.87 -15.16 6.64
C VAL A 376 13.38 -16.56 6.29
N SER A 377 14.15 -17.34 5.52
CA SER A 377 13.71 -18.64 5.01
C SER A 377 14.07 -19.79 5.94
N ALA A 378 13.16 -20.75 6.07
CA ALA A 378 13.38 -22.02 6.76
C ALA A 378 13.08 -23.20 5.82
N LEU A 379 14.04 -24.12 5.67
CA LEU A 379 13.90 -25.35 4.89
C LEU A 379 13.33 -26.48 5.76
N LEU A 380 12.15 -27.01 5.44
CA LEU A 380 11.44 -28.01 6.26
C LEU A 380 10.80 -29.10 5.38
N PRO A 381 10.67 -30.35 5.87
CA PRO A 381 9.84 -31.35 5.22
C PRO A 381 8.35 -31.04 5.40
N THR A 382 7.50 -31.46 4.46
CA THR A 382 6.02 -31.33 4.60
C THR A 382 5.47 -32.02 5.84
N THR A 383 6.11 -33.08 6.32
CA THR A 383 5.74 -33.82 7.54
C THR A 383 6.02 -33.07 8.84
N ALA A 384 6.84 -31.99 8.80
CA ALA A 384 7.07 -31.14 9.97
C ALA A 384 6.04 -30.00 10.11
N LEU A 385 5.12 -29.88 9.15
CA LEU A 385 4.02 -28.92 9.27
C LEU A 385 3.10 -29.35 10.41
N PRO A 386 2.73 -28.44 11.32
CA PRO A 386 1.72 -28.75 12.31
C PRO A 386 0.42 -29.09 11.56
N LEU A 387 -0.11 -30.29 11.79
CA LEU A 387 -1.44 -30.65 11.34
C LEU A 387 -2.41 -29.68 12.02
N THR A 388 -2.91 -28.68 11.29
CA THR A 388 -3.97 -27.80 11.78
C THR A 388 -5.28 -28.59 11.84
N THR A 389 -5.44 -29.41 12.88
CA THR A 389 -6.75 -29.74 13.44
C THR A 389 -7.15 -28.59 14.34
N GLY A 390 -8.25 -27.91 14.00
CA GLY A 390 -8.72 -26.70 14.66
C GLY A 390 -8.89 -26.84 16.17
N ALA A 391 -8.07 -26.12 16.92
CA ALA A 391 -8.38 -25.54 18.24
C ALA A 391 -7.17 -24.67 18.65
N PRO A 392 -7.33 -23.37 18.95
CA PRO A 392 -6.27 -22.62 19.59
C PRO A 392 -6.11 -23.15 21.02
N ALA A 393 -4.88 -23.53 21.38
CA ALA A 393 -4.52 -23.73 22.77
C ALA A 393 -4.75 -22.42 23.52
N ALA A 394 -5.70 -22.44 24.46
CA ALA A 394 -5.90 -21.36 25.41
C ALA A 394 -4.58 -21.14 26.17
N GLY A 395 -4.03 -19.92 26.06
CA GLY A 395 -2.96 -19.49 26.96
C GLY A 395 -3.46 -19.50 28.42
N PRO A 396 -2.57 -19.66 29.40
CA PRO A 396 -2.96 -19.73 30.80
C PRO A 396 -3.65 -18.44 31.25
N PRO A 397 -4.68 -18.52 32.11
CA PRO A 397 -5.44 -17.36 32.54
C PRO A 397 -4.56 -16.39 33.31
N ALA A 398 -4.56 -15.12 32.89
CA ALA A 398 -4.06 -14.02 33.69
C ALA A 398 -4.91 -13.93 34.96
N ALA A 399 -4.23 -13.96 36.10
CA ALA A 399 -4.82 -13.92 37.43
C ALA A 399 -5.71 -12.68 37.59
N ALA A 400 -6.92 -12.91 38.10
CA ALA A 400 -7.83 -11.89 38.58
C ALA A 400 -7.18 -11.12 39.74
N ALA A 401 -6.99 -9.81 39.56
CA ALA A 401 -6.79 -8.90 40.67
C ALA A 401 -8.16 -8.41 41.13
N GLU A 402 -8.46 -8.71 42.40
CA GLU A 402 -9.71 -8.44 43.07
C GLU A 402 -10.02 -6.93 43.19
N ARG A 403 -11.32 -6.65 43.22
CA ARG A 403 -11.92 -5.37 43.56
C ARG A 403 -11.64 -5.06 45.04
N GLY A 404 -11.03 -3.92 45.30
CA GLY A 404 -11.09 -3.22 46.59
C GLY A 404 -11.90 -1.93 46.42
N ASP A 405 -13.01 -1.84 47.15
CA ASP A 405 -14.00 -0.78 47.14
C ASP A 405 -13.60 0.43 48.02
N ALA A 406 -14.13 1.59 47.62
CA ALA A 406 -14.37 2.88 48.28
C ALA A 406 -13.47 3.42 49.41
N GLY A 407 -13.05 4.68 49.22
CA GLY A 407 -12.64 5.58 50.29
C GLY A 407 -12.43 7.02 49.82
N SER A 408 -13.46 7.87 50.00
CA SER A 408 -13.50 9.31 49.70
C SER A 408 -12.33 10.13 50.27
N ARG A 409 -11.89 11.17 49.54
CA ARG A 409 -11.89 12.59 50.00
C ARG A 409 -11.35 13.58 48.96
N GLU A 410 -11.91 14.78 49.06
CA GLU A 410 -11.68 16.01 48.30
C GLU A 410 -10.24 16.55 48.35
N GLY A 411 -9.89 17.36 47.33
CA GLY A 411 -9.04 18.54 47.52
C GLY A 411 -7.94 18.77 46.48
N GLY A 412 -8.11 19.84 45.69
CA GLY A 412 -7.03 20.83 45.50
C GLY A 412 -6.00 20.66 44.37
N GLN A 413 -6.12 21.60 43.41
CA GLN A 413 -5.04 22.40 42.81
C GLN A 413 -3.89 21.79 42.00
N GLU A 414 -3.78 22.35 40.79
CA GLU A 414 -2.58 22.89 40.11
C GLU A 414 -1.35 22.02 39.90
N GLY A 415 -1.00 21.84 38.62
CA GLY A 415 0.30 21.34 38.20
C GLY A 415 0.35 20.98 36.73
N VAL A 416 0.30 21.98 35.84
CA VAL A 416 0.66 21.80 34.43
C VAL A 416 2.17 21.59 34.38
N GLN A 417 2.62 20.37 34.12
CA GLN A 417 3.99 20.09 33.71
C GLN A 417 4.00 19.65 32.24
N SER A 418 4.61 20.51 31.43
CA SER A 418 5.02 20.26 30.06
C SER A 418 5.90 19.02 29.97
N VAL A 419 5.50 18.05 29.15
CA VAL A 419 6.38 16.94 28.75
C VAL A 419 7.00 17.30 27.40
N GLU A 420 8.27 17.66 27.48
CA GLU A 420 9.21 17.87 26.39
C GLU A 420 9.33 16.60 25.53
N THR A 421 8.88 16.68 24.28
CA THR A 421 8.97 15.56 23.33
C THR A 421 10.38 15.52 22.73
N ALA A 422 11.19 14.55 23.18
CA ALA A 422 12.51 14.28 22.63
C ALA A 422 12.39 13.76 21.18
N VAL A 423 12.96 14.51 20.24
CA VAL A 423 13.09 14.13 18.83
C VAL A 423 14.23 13.12 18.69
N LEU A 424 13.92 11.90 18.25
CA LEU A 424 14.94 10.91 17.86
C LEU A 424 15.51 11.25 16.47
N PRO A 425 16.82 11.12 16.24
CA PRO A 425 17.46 11.46 14.98
C PRO A 425 17.17 10.41 13.90
N VAL A 426 16.87 10.89 12.69
CA VAL A 426 16.72 10.09 11.47
C VAL A 426 18.12 9.63 11.00
N PRO A 427 18.35 8.34 10.73
CA PRO A 427 19.63 7.89 10.17
C PRO A 427 19.76 8.37 8.72
N ALA A 428 20.91 8.98 8.42
CA ALA A 428 21.27 9.41 7.08
C ALA A 428 21.36 8.21 6.13
N ALA A 429 20.69 8.32 4.98
CA ALA A 429 20.83 7.37 3.90
C ALA A 429 22.26 7.43 3.35
N SER A 430 22.96 6.28 3.35
CA SER A 430 24.23 6.15 2.63
C SER A 430 24.00 6.23 1.12
N PRO A 431 24.88 6.92 0.37
CA PRO A 431 24.80 7.00 -1.07
C PRO A 431 25.12 5.65 -1.73
N ALA A 432 24.42 5.34 -2.82
CA ALA A 432 24.72 4.21 -3.69
C ALA A 432 26.10 4.38 -4.36
N PRO A 433 26.88 3.29 -4.56
CA PRO A 433 28.19 3.37 -5.20
C PRO A 433 28.06 3.40 -6.72
N GLY A 434 28.89 4.21 -7.37
CA GLY A 434 29.27 4.03 -8.77
C GLY A 434 28.63 4.96 -9.80
N ALA A 435 28.94 6.25 -9.74
CA ALA A 435 28.94 7.11 -10.92
C ALA A 435 30.31 7.81 -10.98
N ASP A 436 31.23 7.22 -11.75
CA ASP A 436 32.52 7.84 -12.04
C ASP A 436 32.29 9.22 -12.65
N GLY A 437 32.81 10.24 -11.96
CA GLY A 437 32.74 11.64 -12.35
C GLY A 437 33.61 11.94 -13.55
N ARG A 438 33.20 11.48 -14.74
CA ARG A 438 33.65 12.04 -16.01
C ARG A 438 32.61 13.04 -16.50
N THR A 439 32.94 14.32 -16.39
CA THR A 439 32.29 15.39 -17.12
C THR A 439 32.61 15.23 -18.60
N TYR A 440 31.61 14.86 -19.40
CA TYR A 440 31.74 14.86 -20.86
C TYR A 440 31.51 16.27 -21.40
N SER A 441 32.37 16.68 -22.32
CA SER A 441 32.22 17.92 -23.07
C SER A 441 30.96 17.84 -23.98
N PRO A 442 30.25 18.96 -24.23
CA PRO A 442 29.16 19.02 -25.21
C PRO A 442 29.54 18.50 -26.61
N GLU A 443 30.84 18.52 -26.96
CA GLU A 443 31.35 17.96 -28.22
C GLU A 443 31.39 16.43 -28.23
N GLU A 444 31.68 15.78 -27.10
CA GLU A 444 31.75 14.31 -26.99
C GLU A 444 30.36 13.69 -27.06
N VAL A 445 29.35 14.36 -26.48
CA VAL A 445 27.95 13.97 -26.60
C VAL A 445 27.45 14.11 -28.04
N SER A 446 27.90 15.16 -28.75
CA SER A 446 27.54 15.40 -30.15
C SER A 446 28.18 14.40 -31.13
N ALA A 447 29.36 13.85 -30.80
CA ALA A 447 30.00 12.80 -31.59
C ALA A 447 29.30 11.44 -31.41
N ALA A 448 28.92 11.09 -30.18
CA ALA A 448 28.22 9.83 -29.88
C ALA A 448 26.81 9.75 -30.49
N ILE A 449 26.13 10.89 -30.69
CA ILE A 449 24.83 10.96 -31.37
C ILE A 449 24.99 10.77 -32.89
N ARG A 450 26.10 11.26 -33.47
CA ARG A 450 26.38 11.15 -34.91
C ARG A 450 26.73 9.73 -35.33
N ASP A 451 27.35 8.95 -34.45
CA ASP A 451 27.74 7.56 -34.73
C ASP A 451 26.56 6.57 -34.64
N ARG A 452 25.48 6.95 -33.93
CA ARG A 452 24.23 6.16 -33.83
C ARG A 452 23.23 6.41 -34.95
N LEU A 453 23.39 7.50 -35.69
CA LEU A 453 22.57 7.84 -36.84
C LEU A 453 23.45 7.70 -38.08
N GLY A 454 23.68 6.45 -38.50
CA GLY A 454 24.42 6.14 -39.72
C GLY A 454 23.88 6.92 -40.95
N PRO A 455 24.71 7.14 -41.98
CA PRO A 455 24.38 8.05 -43.05
C PRO A 455 23.23 7.50 -43.91
N GLY A 456 22.11 8.23 -43.85
CA GLY A 456 21.02 8.36 -44.83
C GLY A 456 20.76 7.21 -45.79
N ARG A 457 19.57 6.61 -45.64
CA ARG A 457 18.57 6.52 -46.72
C ARG A 457 17.16 6.64 -46.14
#